data_AF-A0A1Y1QDD2-F1
#
_entry.id   AF-A0A1Y1QDD2-F1
#
_cell.length_a   1.000
_cell.length_b   1.000
_cell.length_c   1.000
_cell.angle_alpha   90.00
_cell.angle_beta   90.00
_cell.angle_gamma   90.00
#
_symmetry.space_group_name_H-M   'P 1'
#
loop_
_entity.id
_entity.type
_entity.pdbx_description
1 polymer ?
#
loop_
_entity_poly.entity_id
_entity_poly.type
_entity_poly.pdbx_seq_one_letter_code
_entity_poly.pdbx_strand_id
1 'polypeptide(L)' 'MKNIINIVTDLFHVTSPAANSDDVDNVSEFEIRRAIRQLEALSDRDLSDMGLARSDIKHAVRYGRKAA' A
#
# COMPACT_ATOMS: atom_id res chain seq x y z
N MET A 1 -10.53 21.84 26.82
CA MET A 1 -11.19 20.67 26.19
C MET A 1 -11.40 21.02 24.73
N LYS A 2 -10.64 20.42 23.81
CA LYS A 2 -10.66 20.75 22.37
C LYS A 2 -11.27 19.58 21.61
N ASN A 3 -12.46 19.84 21.07
CA ASN A 3 -13.38 18.94 20.41
C ASN A 3 -12.80 18.30 19.13
N ILE A 4 -12.91 16.97 19.02
CA ILE A 4 -13.51 16.08 17.99
C ILE A 4 -13.48 16.49 16.47
N ILE A 5 -13.22 17.74 16.08
CA ILE A 5 -13.29 18.21 14.69
C ILE A 5 -12.01 17.88 13.89
N ASN A 6 -10.91 17.50 14.53
CA ASN A 6 -9.67 17.16 13.82
C ASN A 6 -9.68 15.79 13.11
N ILE A 7 -10.74 14.99 13.26
CA ILE A 7 -10.79 13.61 12.72
C ILE A 7 -11.16 13.59 11.22
N VAL A 8 -11.85 14.63 10.72
CA VAL A 8 -12.33 14.67 9.32
C VAL A 8 -11.32 15.24 8.33
N THR A 9 -10.24 15.89 8.78
CA THR A 9 -9.24 16.47 7.87
C THR A 9 -8.29 15.41 7.28
N ASP A 10 -8.10 14.28 7.95
CA ASP A 10 -7.29 13.15 7.44
C ASP A 10 -8.03 12.30 6.39
N LEU A 11 -9.28 12.64 6.06
CA LEU A 11 -10.11 11.90 5.11
C LEU A 11 -9.86 12.30 3.63
N PHE A 12 -9.17 13.40 3.36
CA PHE A 12 -9.05 13.97 1.99
C PHE A 12 -7.66 14.47 1.58
N HIS A 13 -6.55 13.92 2.08
CA HIS A 13 -5.25 14.11 1.42
C HIS A 13 -5.18 13.27 0.12
N VAL A 14 -6.05 13.60 -0.83
CA VAL A 14 -5.93 13.34 -2.28
C VAL A 14 -5.16 14.53 -2.86
N THR A 15 -3.88 14.58 -2.55
CA THR A 15 -2.90 15.15 -3.46
C THR A 15 -1.71 14.24 -3.37
N SER A 16 -1.57 13.36 -4.36
CA SER A 16 -0.28 12.81 -4.70
C SER A 16 0.71 13.97 -4.70
N PRO A 17 1.72 14.03 -3.79
CA PRO A 17 2.88 14.80 -4.14
C PRO A 17 3.41 14.18 -5.43
N ALA A 18 3.89 15.07 -6.29
CA ALA A 18 4.25 14.77 -7.65
C ALA A 18 5.10 13.49 -7.78
N ALA A 19 5.16 12.98 -9.00
CA ALA A 19 6.25 12.13 -9.41
C ALA A 19 7.58 12.89 -9.22
N ASN A 20 8.14 12.89 -8.00
CA ASN A 20 9.50 13.30 -7.72
C ASN A 20 10.35 12.03 -7.72
N SER A 21 11.29 11.98 -8.65
CA SER A 21 12.24 10.90 -8.94
C SER A 21 13.24 10.60 -7.82
N ASP A 22 13.04 11.14 -6.61
CA ASP A 22 14.07 11.23 -5.58
C ASP A 22 13.73 10.42 -4.32
N ASP A 23 12.53 9.82 -4.25
CA ASP A 23 12.04 9.06 -3.08
C ASP A 23 12.00 7.54 -3.32
N VAL A 24 13.08 6.97 -3.87
CA VAL A 24 13.18 5.51 -4.08
C VAL A 24 13.21 4.71 -2.77
N ASP A 25 13.50 5.37 -1.64
CA ASP A 25 13.77 4.69 -0.37
C ASP A 25 12.60 4.71 0.63
N ASN A 26 11.55 5.51 0.43
CA ASN A 26 10.50 5.67 1.45
C ASN A 26 9.08 5.62 0.86
N VAL A 27 8.60 4.41 0.55
CA VAL A 27 7.17 4.19 0.26
C VAL A 27 6.35 4.51 1.51
N SER A 28 5.34 5.37 1.38
CA SER A 28 4.51 5.77 2.52
C SER A 28 3.69 4.57 3.06
N GLU A 29 3.43 4.54 4.37
CA GLU A 29 2.58 3.51 4.98
C GLU A 29 1.15 3.52 4.37
N PHE A 30 0.69 4.67 3.88
CA PHE A 30 -0.55 4.78 3.13
C PHE A 30 -0.51 4.00 1.81
N GLU A 31 0.56 4.15 1.04
CA GLU A 31 0.75 3.43 -0.23
C GLU A 31 0.91 1.93 0.00
N ILE A 32 1.63 1.51 1.04
CA ILE A 32 1.74 0.10 1.44
C ILE A 32 0.35 -0.50 1.71
N ARG A 33 -0.47 0.18 2.53
CA ARG A 33 -1.83 -0.29 2.84
C ARG A 33 -2.74 -0.29 1.61
N ARG A 34 -2.58 0.69 0.73
CA ARG A 34 -3.34 0.76 -0.53
C ARG A 34 -2.95 -0.41 -1.45
N ALA A 35 -1.67 -0.72 -1.59
CA ALA A 35 -1.19 -1.85 -2.39
C ALA A 35 -1.66 -3.20 -1.84
N ILE A 36 -1.58 -3.40 -0.51
CA ILE A 36 -2.09 -4.62 0.14
C ILE A 36 -3.57 -4.82 -0.18
N ARG A 37 -4.42 -3.79 -0.01
CA ARG A 37 -5.86 -3.89 -0.29
C ARG A 37 -6.16 -4.19 -1.76
N GLN A 38 -5.38 -3.64 -2.68
CA GLN A 38 -5.55 -3.92 -4.11
C GLN A 38 -5.21 -5.37 -4.43
N LEU A 39 -4.11 -5.91 -3.89
CA LEU A 39 -3.74 -7.31 -4.08
C LEU A 39 -4.73 -8.27 -3.39
N GLU A 40 -5.21 -7.91 -2.20
CA GLU A 40 -6.24 -8.69 -1.49
C GLU A 40 -7.56 -8.74 -2.25
N ALA A 41 -7.86 -7.77 -3.12
CA ALA A 41 -9.08 -7.74 -3.93
C ALA A 41 -9.01 -8.61 -5.20
N LEU A 42 -7.82 -9.09 -5.60
CA LEU A 42 -7.64 -9.95 -6.77
C LEU A 42 -8.16 -11.38 -6.50
N SER A 43 -8.37 -12.18 -7.55
CA SER A 43 -8.68 -13.60 -7.33
C SER A 43 -7.42 -14.39 -6.96
N ASP A 44 -7.59 -15.56 -6.34
CA ASP A 44 -6.44 -16.45 -6.05
C ASP A 44 -5.71 -16.88 -7.34
N ARG A 45 -6.44 -16.96 -8.46
CA ARG A 45 -5.86 -17.23 -9.77
C ARG A 45 -4.96 -16.08 -10.23
N ASP A 46 -5.43 -14.84 -10.16
CA ASP A 46 -4.64 -13.67 -10.56
C ASP A 46 -3.38 -13.53 -9.70
N LEU A 47 -3.50 -13.79 -8.39
CA LEU A 47 -2.36 -13.83 -7.48
C LEU A 47 -1.38 -14.95 -7.85
N SER A 48 -1.88 -16.15 -8.15
CA SER A 48 -1.07 -17.28 -8.58
C SER A 48 -0.38 -17.05 -9.92
N ASP A 49 -1.01 -16.38 -10.87
CA ASP A 49 -0.44 -16.06 -12.18
C ASP A 49 0.76 -15.10 -12.04
N MET A 50 0.78 -14.27 -10.99
CA MET A 50 1.93 -13.44 -10.61
C MET A 50 2.97 -14.19 -9.75
N GLY A 51 2.69 -15.43 -9.35
CA GLY A 51 3.50 -16.21 -8.41
C GLY A 51 3.47 -15.62 -6.99
N LEU A 52 2.30 -15.17 -6.54
CA LEU A 52 2.10 -14.59 -5.21
C LEU A 52 1.02 -15.39 -4.45
N ALA A 53 1.32 -15.82 -3.23
CA ALA A 53 0.31 -16.37 -2.34
C ALA A 53 -0.36 -15.25 -1.52
N ARG A 54 -1.64 -15.43 -1.19
CA ARG A 54 -2.41 -14.46 -0.40
C ARG A 54 -1.81 -14.22 1.00
N SER A 55 -1.20 -15.24 1.59
CA SER A 55 -0.43 -15.14 2.84
C SER A 55 0.77 -14.20 2.74
N ASP A 56 1.34 -14.06 1.54
CA ASP A 56 2.63 -13.42 1.33
C ASP A 56 2.49 -11.96 0.90
N ILE A 57 1.28 -11.50 0.55
CA ILE A 57 0.99 -10.14 0.08
C ILE A 57 1.64 -9.08 0.97
N LYS A 58 1.42 -9.16 2.30
CA LYS A 58 1.95 -8.15 3.24
C LYS A 58 3.48 -8.10 3.25
N HIS A 59 4.11 -9.27 3.19
CA HIS A 59 5.56 -9.37 3.17
C HIS A 59 6.12 -8.88 1.83
N ALA A 60 5.55 -9.33 0.71
CA ALA A 60 5.97 -8.96 -0.63
C ALA A 60 5.86 -7.46 -0.89
N VAL A 61 4.82 -6.80 -0.40
CA VAL A 61 4.66 -5.33 -0.53
C VAL A 61 5.68 -4.56 0.30
N ARG A 62 5.99 -5.03 1.52
CA ARG A 62 6.88 -4.31 2.45
C ARG A 62 8.36 -4.52 2.18
N TYR A 63 8.74 -5.72 1.74
CA TYR A 63 10.13 -6.16 1.69
C TYR A 63 10.54 -6.66 0.32
N GLY A 64 9.63 -6.63 -0.66
CA GLY A 64 9.82 -7.32 -1.93
C GLY A 64 9.71 -8.84 -1.79
N ARG A 65 9.79 -9.52 -2.93
CA ARG A 65 9.96 -10.97 -2.96
C ARG A 65 11.46 -11.28 -2.93
N LYS A 66 11.89 -12.21 -2.08
CA LYS A 66 13.21 -12.81 -2.23
C LYS A 66 13.21 -13.62 -3.53
N ALA A 67 14.10 -13.27 -4.45
CA ALA A 67 14.43 -14.16 -5.55
C ALA A 67 14.99 -15.45 -4.94
N ALA A 68 14.34 -16.58 -5.23
CA ALA A 68 14.85 -17.91 -4.92
C ALA A 68 15.86 -18.33 -5.99
#